data_AF-A0A6N7BEI5-F1
#
_entry.id   AF-A0A6N7BEI5-F1
#
_cell.length_a   1.000
_cell.length_b   1.000
_cell.length_c   1.000
_cell.angle_alpha   90.00
_cell.angle_beta   90.00
_cell.angle_gamma   90.00
#
_symmetry.space_group_name_H-M   'P 1'
#
loop_
_entity.id
_entity.type
_entity.pdbx_description
1 polymer ?
#
loop_
_entity_poly.entity_id
_entity_poly.type
_entity_poly.pdbx_seq_one_letter_code
_entity_poly.pdbx_strand_id
1 'polypeptide(L)' 'MNKIVLQFGLLVFFFSVIFFTQRGLVIEKVLLNSFAIFILVTTMLSLIVIGLIKAINNNSLSKLGDISDNLAGNKDHE' A
#
# COMPACT_ATOMS: atom_id res chain seq x y z
N MET A 1 -9.69 3.55 -3.81
CA MET A 1 -8.21 3.48 -3.91
C MET A 1 -7.63 4.49 -2.95
N ASN A 2 -6.63 4.12 -2.15
CA ASN A 2 -6.02 5.08 -1.22
C ASN A 2 -5.40 6.23 -2.05
N LYS A 3 -5.83 7.49 -1.83
CA LYS A 3 -5.38 8.66 -2.60
C LYS A 3 -3.85 8.80 -2.57
N ILE A 4 -3.24 8.41 -1.46
CA ILE A 4 -1.79 8.46 -1.28
C ILE A 4 -1.06 7.54 -2.28
N VAL A 5 -1.62 6.37 -2.58
CA VAL A 5 -1.00 5.36 -3.45
C VAL A 5 -0.95 5.87 -4.89
N LEU A 6 -2.03 6.52 -5.34
CA LEU A 6 -2.08 7.12 -6.68
C LEU A 6 -1.12 8.31 -6.79
N GLN A 7 -1.10 9.21 -5.80
CA GLN A 7 -0.20 10.36 -5.80
C GLN A 7 1.27 9.94 -5.78
N PHE A 8 1.61 8.95 -4.96
CA PHE A 8 2.95 8.37 -4.91
C PHE A 8 3.33 7.69 -6.23
N GLY A 9 2.42 6.90 -6.80
CA GLY A 9 2.62 6.30 -8.12
C GLY A 9 2.91 7.35 -9.18
N LEU A 10 2.09 8.41 -9.24
CA LEU A 10 2.28 9.51 -10.20
C LEU A 10 3.62 10.23 -10.00
N LEU A 11 4.07 10.42 -8.77
CA LEU A 11 5.39 10.99 -8.49
C LEU A 11 6.51 10.12 -9.10
N VAL A 12 6.46 8.80 -8.87
CA VAL A 12 7.42 7.85 -9.43
C VAL A 12 7.35 7.81 -10.95
N PHE A 13 6.14 7.90 -11.52
CA PHE A 13 5.94 8.00 -12.96
C PHE A 13 6.67 9.22 -13.55
N PHE A 14 6.47 10.41 -13.00
CA PHE A 14 7.13 11.62 -13.48
C PHE A 14 8.66 11.56 -13.32
N PHE A 15 9.17 11.03 -12.20
CA PHE A 15 10.61 10.80 -12.06
C PHE A 15 11.15 9.80 -13.08
N SER A 16 10.40 8.76 -13.39
CA SER A 16 10.77 7.79 -14.41
C SER A 16 10.82 8.43 -15.80
N VAL A 17 9.86 9.30 -16.14
CA VAL A 17 9.84 10.05 -17.40
C VAL A 17 11.08 10.93 -17.50
N ILE A 18 11.39 11.70 -16.45
CA ILE A 18 12.58 12.56 -16.41
C ILE A 18 13.85 11.71 -16.60
N PHE A 19 13.96 10.59 -15.89
CA PHE A 19 15.11 9.69 -15.96
C PHE A 19 15.32 9.12 -17.37
N PHE A 20 14.29 8.58 -18.02
CA PHE A 20 14.42 8.01 -19.35
C PHE A 20 14.60 9.06 -20.44
N THR A 21 14.03 10.25 -20.27
CA THR A 21 14.25 11.39 -21.17
C THR A 21 15.72 11.81 -21.14
N GLN A 22 16.34 11.89 -19.97
CA GLN A 22 17.77 12.22 -19.83
C GLN A 22 18.70 11.18 -20.47
N ARG A 23 18.24 9.93 -20.65
CA ARG A 23 19.01 8.88 -21.33
C ARG A 23 18.94 8.94 -22.86
N GLY A 24 18.25 9.93 -23.42
CA GLY A 24 18.13 10.10 -24.87
C GLY A 24 17.28 9.02 -25.55
N LEU A 25 16.40 8.35 -24.80
CA LEU A 25 15.47 7.38 -25.38
C LEU A 25 14.39 8.10 -26.20
N VAL A 26 13.88 7.40 -27.22
CA VAL A 26 12.74 7.87 -28.03
C VAL A 26 11.50 8.02 -27.12
N ILE A 27 10.70 9.06 -27.35
CA ILE A 27 9.56 9.43 -26.50
C ILE A 27 8.57 8.29 -26.25
N GLU A 28 8.29 7.47 -27.27
CA GLU A 28 7.43 6.28 -27.15
C GLU A 28 7.97 5.29 -26.11
N LYS A 29 9.29 5.07 -26.13
CA LYS A 29 9.97 4.14 -25.24
C LYS A 29 10.09 4.71 -23.82
N VAL A 30 10.23 6.03 -23.69
CA VAL A 30 10.16 6.75 -22.41
C VAL A 30 8.80 6.51 -21.76
N LEU A 31 7.72 6.81 -22.47
CA LEU A 31 6.36 6.67 -21.96
C LEU A 31 6.03 5.22 -21.60
N LEU A 32 6.37 4.26 -22.47
CA LEU A 32 6.10 2.84 -22.23
C LEU A 32 6.83 2.33 -20.98
N ASN A 33 8.12 2.63 -20.84
CA ASN A 33 8.90 2.18 -19.69
C ASN A 33 8.44 2.85 -18.40
N SER A 34 8.17 4.17 -18.43
CA SER A 34 7.65 4.89 -17.26
C SER A 34 6.28 4.39 -16.85
N PHE A 35 5.41 4.08 -17.81
CA PHE A 35 4.10 3.51 -17.53
C PHE A 35 4.21 2.11 -16.92
N ALA A 36 5.12 1.27 -17.42
CA ALA A 36 5.38 -0.05 -16.83
C ALA A 36 5.84 0.05 -15.36
N ILE A 37 6.76 0.98 -15.07
CA ILE A 37 7.23 1.25 -13.70
C ILE A 37 6.08 1.77 -12.83
N PHE A 38 5.25 2.67 -13.36
CA PHE A 38 4.09 3.18 -12.64
C PHE A 38 3.13 2.06 -12.22
N ILE A 39 2.77 1.18 -13.14
CA ILE A 39 1.85 0.06 -12.84
C ILE A 39 2.45 -0.87 -11.80
N LEU A 40 3.73 -1.25 -11.95
CA LEU A 40 4.42 -2.16 -11.03
C LEU A 40 4.52 -1.57 -9.62
N VAL A 41 4.99 -0.33 -9.50
CA VAL A 41 5.14 0.33 -8.20
C VAL A 41 3.78 0.57 -7.54
N THR A 42 2.79 1.03 -8.31
CA THR A 42 1.44 1.31 -7.77
C THR A 42 0.76 0.04 -7.28
N THR A 43 0.87 -1.07 -8.02
CA THR A 43 0.29 -2.36 -7.60
C THR A 43 0.98 -2.90 -6.35
N MET A 44 2.31 -2.92 -6.32
CA MET A 44 3.07 -3.36 -5.15
C MET A 44 2.74 -2.53 -3.89
N LEU A 45 2.72 -1.21 -4.02
CA LEU A 45 2.37 -0.33 -2.92
C LEU A 45 0.92 -0.54 -2.46
N SER A 46 0.00 -0.78 -3.38
CA SER A 46 -1.40 -1.07 -3.06
C SER A 46 -1.52 -2.33 -2.20
N LEU A 47 -0.80 -3.40 -2.55
CA LEU A 47 -0.77 -4.64 -1.76
C LEU A 47 -0.22 -4.40 -0.35
N ILE A 48 0.86 -3.63 -0.23
CA ILE A 48 1.46 -3.27 1.06
C ILE A 48 0.47 -2.49 1.93
N VAL A 49 -0.18 -1.48 1.36
CA VAL A 49 -1.17 -0.65 2.08
C VAL A 49 -2.36 -1.49 2.55
N ILE A 50 -2.87 -2.40 1.70
CA ILE A 50 -3.94 -3.33 2.09
C ILE A 50 -3.46 -4.25 3.23
N GLY A 51 -2.24 -4.78 3.14
CA GLY A 51 -1.63 -5.60 4.17
C GLY A 51 -1.51 -4.87 5.51
N LEU A 52 -1.05 -3.62 5.50
CA LEU A 52 -0.94 -2.78 6.69
C LEU A 52 -2.31 -2.47 7.31
N ILE A 53 -3.30 -2.09 6.50
CA ILE A 53 -4.67 -1.84 6.98
C ILE A 53 -5.25 -3.10 7.63
N LYS A 54 -5.05 -4.27 7.00
CA LYS A 54 -5.53 -5.54 7.53
C LYS A 54 -4.82 -5.92 8.84
N ALA A 55 -3.50 -5.71 8.92
CA ALA A 55 -2.72 -5.98 10.13
C ALA A 55 -3.16 -5.07 11.30
N ILE A 56 -3.36 -3.78 11.04
CA ILE A 56 -3.86 -2.82 12.04
C ILE A 56 -5.25 -3.24 12.51
N ASN A 57 -6.18 -3.52 11.59
CA ASN A 57 -7.55 -3.88 11.93
C ASN A 57 -7.61 -5.19 12.74
N ASN A 58 -6.85 -6.21 12.35
CA ASN A 58 -6.82 -7.49 13.07
C ASN A 58 -6.27 -7.33 14.50
N ASN A 59 -5.25 -6.48 14.68
CA ASN A 59 -4.66 -6.21 15.99
C ASN A 59 -5.58 -5.38 16.89
N SER A 60 -6.42 -4.50 16.33
CA SER A 60 -7.48 -3.82 17.10
C SER A 60 -8.64 -4.74 17.45
N LEU A 61 -9.00 -5.68 16.57
CA LEU A 61 -10.10 -6.63 16.78
C LEU A 61 -9.74 -7.66 17.85
N SER A 62 -8.51 -8.18 17.84
CA SER A 62 -8.01 -9.08 18.88
C SER A 62 -8.01 -8.40 20.26
N LYS A 63 -7.58 -7.13 20.33
CA LYS A 63 -7.59 -6.36 21.58
C LYS A 63 -9.00 -6.12 22.14
N LEU A 64 -10.00 -6.00 21.27
CA LEU A 64 -11.40 -5.83 21.68
C LEU A 64 -12.01 -7.16 22.16
N GLY A 65 -11.64 -8.28 21.52
CA GLY A 65 -12.00 -9.63 21.96
C GLY A 65 -11.45 -9.95 23.34
N ASP A 66 -10.17 -9.67 23.59
CA ASP A 66 -9.54 -9.87 24.90
C ASP A 66 -10.22 -9.02 26.00
N ILE A 67 -10.59 -7.77 25.71
CA ILE A 67 -11.31 -6.92 26.67
C ILE A 67 -12.73 -7.44 26.93
N SER A 68 -13.42 -7.92 25.90
CA SER A 68 -14.74 -8.56 26.00
C SER A 68 -14.69 -9.81 26.89
N ASP A 69 -13.72 -10.71 26.69
CA ASP A 69 -13.58 -11.92 27.50
C ASP A 69 -13.21 -11.60 28.95
N ASN A 70 -12.39 -10.58 29.20
CA ASN A 70 -12.08 -10.11 30.55
C ASN A 70 -13.26 -9.38 31.23
N LEU A 71 -14.18 -8.79 30.46
CA LEU A 71 -15.41 -8.15 30.96
C LEU A 71 -16.58 -9.11 31.12
N ALA A 72 -16.63 -10.19 30.33
CA ALA A 72 -17.68 -11.23 30.38
C ALA A 72 -17.62 -12.09 31.65
N GLY A 73 -16.59 -11.88 32.48
CA GLY A 73 -16.47 -12.46 33.80
C GLY A 73 -15.83 -13.83 33.73
N ASN A 74 -14.63 -13.92 34.27
CA ASN A 74 -14.10 -15.14 34.83
C ASN A 74 -15.14 -15.71 35.84
N LYS A 75 -15.96 -16.64 35.37
CA LYS A 75 -16.87 -17.47 36.16
C LYS A 75 -16.32 -18.90 36.33
N ASP A 76 -15.01 -19.07 36.16
CA ASP A 76 -14.33 -20.32 36.46
C ASP A 76 -13.46 -20.14 37.70
N HIS A 77 -14.11 -20.04 38.86
CA HIS A 77 -13.51 -20.51 40.11
C HIS A 77 -14.58 -21.19 40.95
N GLU A 78 -14.41 -22.51 41.06
CA GLU A 78 -14.88 -23.39 42.15
C GLU A 78 -14.63 -22.78 43.54
#